data_AF-A0A117KN02-F1
#
_entry.id   AF-A0A117KN02-F1
#
_cell.length_a   1.000
_cell.length_b   1.000
_cell.length_c   1.000
_cell.angle_alpha   90.00
_cell.angle_beta   90.00
_cell.angle_gamma   90.00
#
_symmetry.space_group_name_H-M   'P 1'
#
loop_
_entity.id
_entity.type
_entity.pdbx_description
1 polymer ?
#
loop_
_entity_poly.entity_id
_entity_poly.type
_entity_poly.pdbx_seq_one_letter_code
_entity_poly.pdbx_strand_id
1 'polypeptide(L)'
;MVSTCERYIHDLYNYQSFPKKHWRRIKTTNILERVNKELKRQSRVVGAFSSERSLIRLVVSMLIDINEEWMTERMYLDMEENGL
;
A
#
# COMPACT_ATOMS: atom_id res chain seq x y z
N MET A 1 8.00 16.68 -18.63
CA MET A 1 7.52 15.30 -18.33
C MET A 1 8.53 14.25 -18.76
N VAL A 2 8.99 14.24 -20.02
CA VAL A 2 10.01 13.27 -20.50
C VAL A 2 11.30 13.30 -19.65
N SER A 3 11.81 14.50 -19.35
CA SER A 3 13.00 14.70 -18.51
C SER A 3 12.90 14.17 -17.07
N THR A 4 11.68 14.05 -16.54
CA THR A 4 11.44 13.48 -15.20
C THR A 4 11.41 11.97 -15.26
N CYS A 5 10.77 11.40 -16.30
CA CYS A 5 10.74 9.96 -16.51
C CYS A 5 12.13 9.40 -16.79
N GLU A 6 12.94 10.09 -17.60
CA GLU A 6 14.34 9.71 -17.88
C GLU A 6 15.19 9.69 -16.61
N ARG A 7 14.97 10.66 -15.71
CA ARG A 7 15.69 10.75 -14.43
C ARG A 7 15.38 9.60 -13.49
N TYR A 8 14.12 9.15 -13.43
CA TYR A 8 13.65 8.14 -12.49
C TYR A 8 13.32 6.80 -13.14
N ILE A 9 13.92 6.52 -14.31
CA ILE A 9 13.58 5.34 -15.10
C ILE A 9 13.83 4.04 -14.33
N HIS A 10 14.92 3.98 -13.56
CA HIS A 10 15.25 2.81 -12.74
C HIS A 10 14.20 2.58 -11.63
N ASP A 11 13.74 3.64 -10.98
CA ASP A 11 12.70 3.56 -9.95
C ASP A 11 11.35 3.16 -10.56
N LEU A 12 11.07 3.60 -11.79
CA LEU A 12 9.83 3.27 -12.49
C LEU A 12 9.73 1.78 -12.85
N TYR A 13 10.86 1.09 -13.03
CA TYR A 13 10.92 -0.32 -13.39
C TYR A 13 11.28 -1.27 -12.24
N ASN A 14 11.42 -0.77 -11.01
CA ASN A 14 11.79 -1.58 -9.84
C ASN A 14 10.90 -2.82 -9.62
N TYR A 15 9.61 -2.73 -9.98
CA TYR A 15 8.61 -3.78 -9.85
C TYR A 15 8.92 -5.03 -10.70
N GLN A 16 9.79 -4.90 -11.72
CA GLN A 16 10.20 -6.04 -12.56
C GLN A 16 11.04 -7.07 -11.80
N SER A 17 11.59 -6.70 -10.64
CA SER A 17 12.32 -7.61 -9.74
C SER A 17 11.42 -8.63 -9.04
N PHE A 18 10.09 -8.47 -9.13
CA PHE A 18 9.11 -9.37 -8.52
C PHE A 18 8.50 -10.33 -9.56
N PRO A 19 7.89 -11.46 -9.16
CA PRO A 19 7.14 -12.32 -10.07
C PRO A 19 6.10 -11.57 -10.89
N LYS A 20 5.93 -11.92 -12.18
CA LYS A 20 4.98 -11.26 -13.10
C LYS A 20 3.54 -11.21 -12.56
N LYS A 21 3.14 -12.21 -11.76
CA LYS A 21 1.83 -12.24 -11.06
C LYS A 21 1.58 -11.00 -10.19
N HIS A 22 2.63 -10.34 -9.71
CA HIS A 22 2.55 -9.18 -8.80
C HIS A 22 2.68 -7.82 -9.48
N TRP A 23 3.16 -7.77 -10.73
CA TRP A 23 3.49 -6.51 -11.41
C TRP A 23 2.30 -5.55 -11.45
N ARG A 24 1.10 -6.05 -11.77
CA ARG A 24 -0.10 -5.22 -11.84
C ARG A 24 -0.42 -4.56 -10.49
N ARG A 25 -0.16 -5.24 -9.39
CA ARG A 25 -0.39 -4.73 -8.03
C ARG A 25 0.66 -3.69 -7.67
N ILE A 26 1.94 -3.97 -7.90
CA ILE A 26 3.07 -3.11 -7.53
C ILE A 26 3.17 -1.84 -8.40
N LYS A 27 2.90 -1.94 -9.70
CA LYS A 27 2.99 -0.81 -10.65
C LYS A 27 1.95 0.29 -10.39
N THR A 28 0.90 0.02 -9.62
CA THR A 28 -0.23 0.93 -9.45
C THR A 28 -0.33 1.48 -8.03
N THR A 29 -0.92 2.67 -7.90
CA THR A 29 -1.17 3.34 -6.61
C THR A 29 -2.49 2.94 -5.95
N ASN A 30 -3.24 1.98 -6.52
CA ASN A 30 -4.57 1.60 -6.06
C ASN A 30 -4.64 1.25 -4.55
N ILE A 31 -3.61 0.58 -4.03
CA ILE A 31 -3.51 0.26 -2.59
C ILE A 31 -3.45 1.53 -1.78
N LEU A 32 -2.50 2.39 -2.13
CA LEU A 32 -2.23 3.64 -1.42
C LEU A 32 -3.47 4.53 -1.44
N GLU A 33 -4.17 4.60 -2.58
CA GLU A 33 -5.43 5.31 -2.72
C GLU A 33 -6.53 4.73 -1.82
N ARG A 34 -6.66 3.39 -1.74
CA ARG A 34 -7.61 2.72 -0.83
C ARG A 34 -7.29 3.01 0.64
N VAL A 35 -6.03 2.91 1.05
CA VAL A 35 -5.56 3.23 2.41
C VAL A 35 -5.84 4.70 2.74
N ASN A 36 -5.49 5.63 1.83
CA ASN A 36 -5.72 7.06 2.02
C ASN A 36 -7.22 7.39 2.15
N LYS A 37 -8.06 6.73 1.34
CA LYS A 37 -9.52 6.89 1.41
C LYS A 37 -10.06 6.44 2.76
N GLU A 38 -9.58 5.31 3.27
CA GLU A 38 -10.00 4.76 4.56
C GLU A 38 -9.52 5.62 5.73
N LEU A 39 -8.26 6.04 5.72
CA LEU A 39 -7.72 6.98 6.70
C LEU A 39 -8.54 8.28 6.74
N LYS A 40 -8.88 8.83 5.58
CA LYS A 40 -9.73 10.04 5.48
C LYS A 40 -11.14 9.79 6.01
N ARG A 41 -11.70 8.59 5.79
CA ARG A 41 -13.03 8.21 6.29
C ARG A 41 -13.04 8.13 7.82
N GLN A 42 -12.06 7.45 8.42
CA GLN A 42 -12.01 7.28 9.87
C GLN A 42 -11.64 8.58 10.59
N SER A 43 -10.67 9.33 10.08
CA SER A 43 -10.32 10.64 10.65
C SER A 43 -11.48 11.63 10.63
N ARG A 44 -12.37 11.57 9.62
CA ARG A 44 -13.58 12.40 9.57
C ARG A 44 -14.56 12.11 10.71
N VAL A 45 -14.64 10.86 11.18
CA VAL A 45 -15.49 10.47 12.31
C VAL A 45 -14.90 10.97 13.63
N VAL A 46 -13.56 10.94 13.77
CA VAL A 46 -12.86 11.44 14.96
C VAL A 46 -12.95 12.97 15.06
N GLY A 47 -12.95 13.67 13.92
CA GLY A 47 -13.02 15.13 13.84
C GLY A 47 -11.70 15.81 14.18
N ALA A 48 -11.25 15.71 15.43
CA ALA A 48 -9.97 16.26 15.91
C ALA A 48 -9.25 15.29 16.84
N PHE A 49 -7.93 15.16 16.65
CA PHE A 49 -7.09 14.29 17.48
C PHE A 49 -6.49 15.09 18.64
N SER A 50 -6.47 14.49 19.84
CA SER A 50 -5.92 15.11 21.05
C SER A 50 -4.38 15.13 21.08
N SER A 51 -3.74 14.32 20.24
CA SER A 51 -2.28 14.27 20.08
C SER A 51 -1.89 13.52 18.81
N GLU A 52 -0.67 13.74 18.31
CA GLU A 52 -0.09 12.96 17.21
C GLU A 52 -0.09 11.45 17.51
N ARG A 53 0.21 11.06 18.76
CA ARG A 53 0.19 9.65 19.20
C ARG A 53 -1.19 9.02 19.02
N SER A 54 -2.27 9.78 19.21
CA SER A 54 -3.63 9.27 19.01
C SER A 54 -3.95 9.02 17.53
N LEU A 55 -3.45 9.88 16.63
CA LEU A 55 -3.54 9.66 15.19
C LEU A 55 -2.74 8.43 14.76
N ILE A 56 -1.48 8.31 15.21
CA ILE A 56 -0.62 7.16 14.89
C ILE A 56 -1.28 5.85 15.32
N ARG A 57 -1.89 5.78 16.52
CA ARG A 57 -2.62 4.59 16.98
C ARG A 57 -3.77 4.19 16.05
N LEU A 58 -4.53 5.17 15.55
CA LEU A 58 -5.60 4.90 14.58
C LEU A 58 -5.03 4.33 13.28
N VAL A 59 -3.98 4.95 12.73
CA VAL A 59 -3.36 4.51 11.47
C VAL A 59 -2.78 3.10 11.63
N VAL A 60 -2.08 2.83 12.73
CA VAL A 60 -1.49 1.50 12.98
C VAL A 60 -2.57 0.44 13.13
N SER A 61 -3.63 0.70 13.90
CA SER A 61 -4.74 -0.25 14.03
C SER A 61 -5.37 -0.57 12.67
N MET A 62 -5.66 0.46 11.86
CA MET A 62 -6.22 0.30 10.52
C MET A 62 -5.29 -0.53 9.60
N LEU A 63 -3.96 -0.30 9.67
CA LEU A 63 -3.00 -1.05 8.87
C LEU A 63 -2.86 -2.51 9.31
N ILE A 64 -3.01 -2.79 10.61
CA ILE A 64 -3.05 -4.17 11.13
C ILE A 64 -4.26 -4.89 10.55
N ASP A 65 -5.45 -4.29 10.60
CA ASP A 65 -6.69 -4.88 10.06
C ASP A 65 -6.55 -5.17 8.55
N ILE A 66 -5.99 -4.22 7.79
CA ILE A 66 -5.72 -4.38 6.35
C ILE A 66 -4.74 -5.53 6.10
N ASN A 67 -3.68 -5.63 6.91
CA ASN A 67 -2.70 -6.69 6.78
C ASN A 67 -3.32 -8.06 7.09
N GLU A 68 -4.18 -8.16 8.10
CA GLU A 68 -4.91 -9.39 8.42
C GLU A 68 -5.84 -9.80 7.27
N GLU A 69 -6.62 -8.88 6.69
CA GLU A 69 -7.47 -9.13 5.50
C GLU A 69 -6.63 -9.69 4.33
N TRP A 70 -5.47 -9.08 4.07
CA TRP A 70 -4.58 -9.48 2.99
C TRP A 70 -3.92 -10.83 3.19
N MET A 71 -3.69 -11.25 4.43
CA MET A 71 -3.09 -12.56 4.74
C MET A 71 -4.13 -13.69 4.74
N THR A 72 -5.38 -13.39 5.08
CA THR A 72 -6.41 -14.43 5.34
C THR A 72 -7.37 -14.68 4.18
N GLU A 73 -7.82 -13.64 3.45
CA GLU A 73 -8.86 -13.82 2.42
C GLU A 73 -8.31 -13.99 1.00
N ARG A 74 -7.32 -13.17 0.62
CA ARG A 74 -6.61 -13.25 -0.67
C ARG A 74 -5.19 -12.73 -0.51
N MET A 75 -4.23 -13.65 -0.36
CA MET A 75 -2.81 -13.31 -0.26
C MET A 75 -2.43 -12.22 -1.27
N TYR A 76 -2.18 -11.02 -0.74
CA TYR A 76 -2.04 -9.82 -1.55
C TYR A 76 -0.73 -9.80 -2.35
N LEU A 77 0.32 -10.39 -1.80
CA LEU A 77 1.53 -10.74 -2.52
C LEU A 77 1.95 -12.14 -2.07
N ASP A 78 1.83 -13.08 -2.98
CA ASP A 78 2.34 -14.44 -2.81
C ASP A 78 3.84 -14.47 -3.08
N MET A 79 4.63 -14.32 -2.03
CA MET A 79 6.09 -14.34 -2.09
C MET A 79 6.66 -15.77 -2.07
N GLU A 80 5.82 -16.81 -2.03
CA GLU A 80 6.29 -18.18 -2.20
C GLU A 80 6.76 -18.37 -3.64
N GLU A 81 8.08 -18.52 -3.76
CA GLU A 81 8.74 -18.94 -4.97
C GLU A 81 8.47 -20.44 -5.14
N ASN A 82 7.31 -20.80 -5.69
CA ASN A 82 7.11 -22.13 -6.25
C ASN A 82 7.98 -22.22 -7.51
N GLY A 83 9.27 -22.48 -7.29
CA GLY A 83 10.25 -22.78 -8.32
C GLY A 83 9.82 -24.03 -9.08
N LEU A 84 9.46 -23.82 -10.34
CA LEU A 84 9.64 -24.78 -11.43
C LEU A 84 10.48 -24.09 -12.49
#